data_AF-A0A7C3J452-F1
#
_entry.id   AF-A0A7C3J452-F1
#
_cell.length_a   1.000
_cell.length_b   1.000
_cell.length_c   1.000
_cell.angle_alpha   90.00
_cell.angle_beta   90.00
_cell.angle_gamma   90.00
#
_symmetry.space_group_name_H-M   'P 1'
#
loop_
_entity.id
_entity.type
_entity.pdbx_description
1 polymer ?
#
loop_
_entity_poly.entity_id
_entity_poly.type
_entity_poly.pdbx_seq_one_letter_code
_entity_poly.pdbx_strand_id
1 'polypeptide(L)'
;MNLFAYFAGPSAVLAMSGAREIQKRDHPQLFNVVEEMAIAAGLPMPRIYIIDDTAMNAFATGRDPQHAAVAITKGLLMKLNRDELQGVMAHELSHVKNRDMLYMTLAAILVGAVALLADMFLRGLWYSGAGVRRRRSSRDQGGAQAIFAILAILAAILAPIVARLLYLACSRRREYLADASAAALTRYPEGLASALEKISGDREVLEAANRATAHLYIVHPVRSFEERASALMSTHPPVEERIAILRSMGHSAGMADYQAAWQKFHKGEKLASAAVFSGAPKAAPVRPAAATPRAQESKEERLRRAHEAMDMFRRLGGFLFITCGCGASLKIPPGFSRPQVNCPRCGAPHDLAEAKQSGPAIQ
;
A
#
# COMPACT_ATOMS: atom_id res chain seq x y z
N MET A 1 20.42 16.58 -2.79
CA MET A 1 19.06 16.13 -3.18
C MET A 1 18.60 14.86 -2.46
N ASN A 2 19.42 13.81 -2.32
CA ASN A 2 18.97 12.53 -1.73
C ASN A 2 18.61 12.58 -0.23
N LEU A 3 19.35 13.31 0.62
CA LEU A 3 18.98 13.48 2.04
C LEU A 3 17.66 14.25 2.17
N PHE A 4 17.53 15.38 1.46
CA PHE A 4 16.31 16.19 1.49
C PHE A 4 15.09 15.39 1.00
N ALA A 5 15.23 14.59 -0.06
CA ALA A 5 14.18 13.68 -0.53
C ALA A 5 13.84 12.59 0.50
N TYR A 6 14.81 12.07 1.26
CA TYR A 6 14.57 11.11 2.33
C TYR A 6 13.82 11.73 3.52
N PHE A 7 14.12 12.98 3.89
CA PHE A 7 13.45 13.70 4.99
C PHE A 7 12.09 14.26 4.61
N ALA A 8 11.95 14.82 3.41
CA ALA A 8 10.72 15.44 2.93
C ALA A 8 9.78 14.47 2.19
N GLY A 9 10.28 13.29 1.75
CA GLY A 9 9.56 12.34 0.92
C GLY A 9 8.21 11.90 1.49
N PRO A 10 8.15 11.39 2.74
CA PRO A 10 6.87 10.98 3.34
C PRO A 10 5.84 12.11 3.40
N SER A 11 6.27 13.31 3.80
CA SER A 11 5.39 14.49 3.85
C SER A 11 4.94 14.94 2.46
N ALA A 12 5.82 14.86 1.45
CA ALA A 12 5.49 15.17 0.07
C ALA A 12 4.47 14.18 -0.51
N VAL A 13 4.63 12.88 -0.27
CA VAL A 13 3.67 11.85 -0.68
C VAL A 13 2.30 12.09 -0.06
N LEU A 14 2.25 12.32 1.26
CA LEU A 14 1.00 12.60 1.97
C LEU A 14 0.31 13.85 1.41
N ALA A 15 1.06 14.93 1.22
CA ALA A 15 0.54 16.17 0.64
C ALA A 15 0.02 15.98 -0.79
N MET A 16 0.79 15.28 -1.66
CA MET A 16 0.41 15.00 -3.04
C MET A 16 -0.85 14.14 -3.14
N SER A 17 -1.05 13.23 -2.17
CA SER A 17 -2.26 12.39 -2.10
C SER A 17 -3.48 13.09 -1.49
N GLY A 18 -3.35 14.36 -1.07
CA GLY A 18 -4.44 15.07 -0.39
C GLY A 18 -4.79 14.49 0.99
N ALA A 19 -3.84 13.78 1.61
CA ALA A 19 -4.05 13.08 2.87
C ALA A 19 -4.26 14.08 4.02
N ARG A 20 -5.28 13.83 4.84
CA ARG A 20 -5.62 14.63 6.02
C ARG A 20 -5.41 13.80 7.29
N GLU A 21 -4.66 14.34 8.23
CA GLU A 21 -4.46 13.68 9.52
C GLU A 21 -5.77 13.70 10.32
N ILE A 22 -6.09 12.59 10.97
CA ILE A 22 -7.28 12.46 11.81
C ILE A 22 -6.90 12.14 13.25
N GLN A 23 -7.84 12.32 14.17
CA GLN A 23 -7.72 11.98 15.58
C GLN A 23 -8.66 10.82 15.96
N LYS A 24 -8.43 10.19 17.11
CA LYS A 24 -9.22 9.05 17.58
C LYS A 24 -10.73 9.33 17.63
N ARG A 25 -11.12 10.57 17.93
CA ARG A 25 -12.52 11.01 17.94
C ARG A 25 -13.20 10.98 16.57
N ASP A 26 -12.43 11.09 15.49
CA ASP A 26 -12.98 11.18 14.13
C ASP A 26 -13.40 9.81 13.62
N HIS A 27 -12.63 8.76 13.94
CA HIS A 27 -12.96 7.36 13.60
C HIS A 27 -12.37 6.36 14.61
N PRO A 28 -13.02 6.14 15.77
CA PRO A 28 -12.49 5.28 16.84
C PRO A 28 -12.15 3.87 16.39
N GLN A 29 -12.97 3.25 15.53
CA GLN A 29 -12.74 1.88 15.05
C GLN A 29 -11.45 1.74 14.23
N LEU A 30 -11.12 2.73 13.38
CA LEU A 30 -9.90 2.72 12.56
C LEU A 30 -8.68 2.87 13.47
N PHE A 31 -8.74 3.79 14.44
CA PHE A 31 -7.70 3.94 15.44
C PHE A 31 -7.45 2.65 16.23
N ASN A 32 -8.51 1.97 16.67
CA ASN A 32 -8.38 0.70 17.40
C ASN A 32 -7.74 -0.38 16.52
N VAL A 33 -8.13 -0.49 15.24
CA VAL A 33 -7.53 -1.45 14.30
C VAL A 33 -6.04 -1.18 14.09
N VAL A 34 -5.66 0.08 13.86
CA VAL A 34 -4.25 0.46 13.67
C VAL A 34 -3.45 0.26 14.96
N GLU A 35 -4.01 0.62 16.12
CA GLU A 35 -3.41 0.45 17.44
C GLU A 35 -3.17 -1.03 17.77
N GLU A 36 -4.17 -1.90 17.53
CA GLU A 36 -4.04 -3.35 17.70
C GLU A 36 -2.92 -3.93 16.84
N MET A 37 -2.84 -3.53 15.57
CA MET A 37 -1.81 -4.03 14.64
C MET A 37 -0.43 -3.43 14.96
N ALA A 38 -0.35 -2.18 15.41
CA ALA A 38 0.91 -1.58 15.88
C ALA A 38 1.44 -2.31 17.12
N ILE A 39 0.57 -2.61 18.10
CA ILE A 39 0.92 -3.39 19.29
C ILE A 39 1.38 -4.80 18.88
N ALA A 40 0.64 -5.49 18.03
CA ALA A 40 1.01 -6.82 17.54
C ALA A 40 2.36 -6.81 16.81
N ALA A 41 2.64 -5.75 16.05
CA ALA A 41 3.88 -5.58 15.31
C ALA A 41 5.07 -5.17 16.20
N GLY A 42 4.81 -4.66 17.41
CA GLY A 42 5.83 -4.06 18.29
C GLY A 42 6.28 -2.67 17.80
N LEU A 43 5.38 -1.91 17.20
CA LEU A 43 5.63 -0.57 16.65
C LEU A 43 4.98 0.51 17.53
N PRO A 44 5.54 1.73 17.57
CA PRO A 44 4.81 2.87 18.11
C PRO A 44 3.60 3.18 17.22
N MET A 45 2.59 3.85 17.81
CA MET A 45 1.38 4.23 17.09
C MET A 45 1.73 5.17 15.92
N PRO A 46 1.48 4.79 14.65
CA PRO A 46 1.73 5.66 13.52
C PRO A 46 0.71 6.79 13.47
N ARG A 47 1.06 7.88 12.78
CA ARG A 47 0.06 8.91 12.42
C ARG A 47 -0.92 8.34 11.40
N ILE A 48 -2.22 8.61 11.59
CA ILE A 48 -3.28 8.11 10.71
C ILE A 48 -3.79 9.24 9.84
N TYR A 49 -3.77 9.02 8.53
CA TYR A 49 -4.30 9.93 7.53
C TYR A 49 -5.43 9.26 6.76
N ILE A 50 -6.37 10.09 6.29
CA ILE A 50 -7.40 9.68 5.37
C ILE A 50 -7.29 10.43 4.05
N ILE A 51 -7.70 9.78 2.96
CA ILE A 51 -7.72 10.34 1.61
C ILE A 51 -9.16 10.28 1.08
N ASP A 52 -9.67 11.40 0.60
CA ASP A 52 -11.03 11.51 0.07
C ASP A 52 -11.12 11.00 -1.37
N ASP A 53 -10.96 9.68 -1.54
CA ASP A 53 -10.95 8.98 -2.84
C ASP A 53 -11.82 7.72 -2.76
N THR A 54 -12.64 7.47 -3.78
CA THR A 54 -13.58 6.32 -3.85
C THR A 54 -12.90 4.99 -4.17
N ALA A 55 -11.69 5.02 -4.73
CA ALA A 55 -10.92 3.84 -5.03
C ALA A 55 -10.33 3.23 -3.76
N MET A 56 -10.33 1.89 -3.67
CA MET A 56 -9.81 1.18 -2.51
C MET A 56 -8.29 1.18 -2.47
N ASN A 57 -7.71 1.85 -1.47
CA ASN A 57 -6.27 1.88 -1.28
C ASN A 57 -5.86 2.26 0.15
N ALA A 58 -4.67 1.85 0.51
CA ALA A 58 -3.96 2.32 1.68
C ALA A 58 -2.45 2.18 1.42
N PHE A 59 -1.65 2.95 2.15
CA PHE A 59 -0.20 2.81 2.13
C PHE A 59 0.41 3.26 3.45
N ALA A 60 1.53 2.65 3.82
CA ALA A 60 2.41 3.15 4.86
C ALA A 60 3.56 3.99 4.28
N THR A 61 3.91 5.06 4.98
CA THR A 61 5.09 5.88 4.69
C THR A 61 5.81 6.30 5.97
N GLY A 62 7.04 6.79 5.85
CA GLY A 62 7.88 7.15 7.00
C GLY A 62 9.31 6.70 6.85
N ARG A 63 10.21 7.35 7.58
CA ARG A 63 11.67 7.11 7.52
C ARG A 63 12.10 5.90 8.32
N ASP A 64 11.40 5.68 9.42
CA ASP A 64 11.65 4.65 10.41
C ASP A 64 10.35 4.39 11.19
N PRO A 65 10.27 3.29 11.95
CA PRO A 65 9.11 2.96 12.76
C PRO A 65 8.58 4.07 13.67
N GLN A 66 9.44 4.95 14.21
CA GLN A 66 9.01 6.04 15.11
C GLN A 66 8.36 7.21 14.36
N HIS A 67 8.63 7.33 13.06
CA HIS A 67 8.09 8.38 12.21
C HIS A 67 7.16 7.81 11.12
N ALA A 68 6.52 6.68 11.39
CA ALA A 68 5.60 6.03 10.48
C ALA A 68 4.25 6.75 10.41
N ALA A 69 3.65 6.72 9.23
CA ALA A 69 2.32 7.21 8.93
C ALA A 69 1.60 6.19 8.05
N VAL A 70 0.31 6.02 8.26
CA VAL A 70 -0.57 5.20 7.41
C VAL A 70 -1.64 6.10 6.81
N ALA A 71 -1.88 5.97 5.51
CA ALA A 71 -2.91 6.69 4.80
C ALA A 71 -3.94 5.70 4.24
N ILE A 72 -5.22 5.98 4.43
CA ILE A 72 -6.32 5.09 4.05
C ILE A 72 -7.36 5.87 3.23
N THR A 73 -7.82 5.33 2.11
CA THR A 73 -8.86 5.99 1.30
C THR A 73 -10.27 5.78 1.86
N LYS A 74 -11.16 6.73 1.55
CA LYS A 74 -12.61 6.61 1.80
C LYS A 74 -13.19 5.32 1.24
N GLY A 75 -12.82 4.96 0.01
CA GLY A 75 -13.26 3.74 -0.67
C GLY A 75 -12.97 2.48 0.14
N LEU A 76 -11.78 2.40 0.73
CA LEU A 76 -11.37 1.26 1.54
C LEU A 76 -12.19 1.16 2.83
N LEU A 77 -12.39 2.28 3.56
CA LEU A 77 -13.20 2.33 4.78
C LEU A 77 -14.67 1.98 4.55
N MET A 78 -15.21 2.29 3.37
CA MET A 78 -16.60 1.96 3.02
C MET A 78 -16.78 0.47 2.70
N LYS A 79 -15.78 -0.16 2.06
CA LYS A 79 -15.92 -1.49 1.44
C LYS A 79 -15.35 -2.64 2.28
N LEU A 80 -14.32 -2.39 3.10
CA LEU A 80 -13.78 -3.34 4.08
C LEU A 80 -14.43 -3.03 5.45
N ASN A 81 -15.10 -3.92 6.16
CA ASN A 81 -14.54 -5.13 6.71
C ASN A 81 -13.61 -4.82 7.89
N ARG A 82 -14.00 -4.97 9.17
CA ARG A 82 -13.05 -4.74 10.28
C ARG A 82 -11.87 -5.72 10.23
N ASP A 83 -12.13 -7.00 9.96
CA ASP A 83 -11.11 -8.04 9.88
C ASP A 83 -10.26 -7.89 8.60
N GLU A 84 -10.89 -7.47 7.50
CA GLU A 84 -10.20 -7.13 6.25
C GLU A 84 -9.31 -5.91 6.42
N LEU A 85 -9.81 -4.87 7.09
CA LEU A 85 -9.04 -3.67 7.42
C LEU A 85 -7.87 -4.00 8.35
N GLN A 86 -8.05 -4.88 9.34
CA GLN A 86 -6.95 -5.41 10.14
C GLN A 86 -5.90 -6.13 9.26
N GLY A 87 -6.34 -6.97 8.32
CA GLY A 87 -5.44 -7.64 7.36
C GLY A 87 -4.60 -6.66 6.55
N VAL A 88 -5.24 -5.63 5.99
CA VAL A 88 -4.56 -4.59 5.22
C VAL A 88 -3.62 -3.76 6.10
N MET A 89 -4.06 -3.31 7.28
CA MET A 89 -3.20 -2.55 8.19
C MET A 89 -2.01 -3.38 8.69
N ALA A 90 -2.20 -4.68 8.94
CA ALA A 90 -1.10 -5.56 9.31
C ALA A 90 -0.06 -5.71 8.18
N HIS A 91 -0.52 -5.78 6.93
CA HIS A 91 0.35 -5.78 5.75
C HIS A 91 1.16 -4.48 5.66
N GLU A 92 0.50 -3.33 5.71
CA GLU A 92 1.16 -2.01 5.65
C GLU A 92 2.16 -1.80 6.79
N LEU A 93 1.78 -2.15 8.02
CA LEU A 93 2.67 -2.04 9.18
C LEU A 93 3.83 -3.03 9.13
N SER A 94 3.70 -4.16 8.43
CA SER A 94 4.81 -5.07 8.23
C SER A 94 5.92 -4.47 7.37
N HIS A 95 5.58 -3.64 6.37
CA HIS A 95 6.57 -2.90 5.60
C HIS A 95 7.32 -1.88 6.46
N VAL A 96 6.62 -1.23 7.39
CA VAL A 96 7.24 -0.33 8.37
C VAL A 96 8.18 -1.10 9.29
N LYS A 97 7.70 -2.19 9.88
CA LYS A 97 8.47 -3.05 10.80
C LYS A 97 9.74 -3.57 10.16
N ASN A 98 9.64 -4.07 8.94
CA ASN A 98 10.75 -4.70 8.23
C ASN A 98 11.62 -3.70 7.45
N ARG A 99 11.29 -2.40 7.50
CA ARG A 99 12.00 -1.30 6.83
C ARG A 99 12.09 -1.47 5.31
N ASP A 100 10.99 -1.93 4.71
CA ASP A 100 10.94 -2.30 3.30
C ASP A 100 11.12 -1.09 2.39
N MET A 101 10.59 0.07 2.78
CA MET A 101 10.83 1.32 2.06
C MET A 101 12.31 1.70 2.00
N LEU A 102 13.05 1.55 3.10
CA LEU A 102 14.49 1.82 3.11
C LEU A 102 15.23 0.82 2.21
N TYR A 103 14.92 -0.47 2.36
CA TYR A 103 15.52 -1.53 1.55
C TYR A 103 15.29 -1.30 0.05
N MET A 104 14.05 -1.01 -0.35
CA MET A 104 13.69 -0.78 -1.75
C MET A 104 14.24 0.54 -2.28
N THR A 105 14.35 1.58 -1.45
CA THR A 105 15.01 2.84 -1.82
C THR A 105 16.49 2.61 -2.12
N LEU A 106 17.20 1.87 -1.26
CA LEU A 106 18.61 1.53 -1.49
C LEU A 106 18.78 0.65 -2.74
N ALA A 107 17.89 -0.33 -2.94
CA ALA A 107 17.89 -1.15 -4.15
C ALA A 107 17.67 -0.30 -5.42
N ALA A 108 16.74 0.66 -5.39
CA ALA A 108 16.49 1.57 -6.51
C ALA A 108 17.69 2.47 -6.81
N ILE A 109 18.39 2.97 -5.78
CA ILE A 109 19.63 3.75 -5.94
C ILE A 109 20.71 2.90 -6.62
N LEU A 110 20.88 1.64 -6.22
CA LEU A 110 21.86 0.73 -6.82
C LEU A 110 21.53 0.42 -8.29
N VAL A 111 20.26 0.15 -8.61
CA VAL A 111 19.81 -0.05 -10.00
C VAL A 111 20.05 1.21 -10.83
N GLY A 112 19.72 2.38 -10.28
CA GLY A 112 19.98 3.67 -10.92
C GLY A 112 21.47 3.92 -11.17
N ALA A 113 22.34 3.57 -10.21
CA ALA A 113 23.78 3.67 -10.37
C ALA A 113 24.32 2.76 -11.47
N VAL A 114 23.85 1.51 -11.56
CA VAL A 114 24.20 0.58 -12.65
C VAL A 114 23.77 1.16 -14.00
N ALA A 115 22.57 1.70 -14.10
CA ALA A 115 22.06 2.33 -15.32
C ALA A 115 22.88 3.56 -15.73
N LEU A 116 23.24 4.43 -14.78
CA LEU A 116 24.06 5.61 -15.01
C LEU A 116 25.48 5.25 -15.45
N LEU A 117 26.10 4.24 -14.83
CA LEU A 117 27.43 3.76 -15.23
C LEU A 117 27.42 3.16 -16.64
N ALA A 118 26.38 2.37 -16.96
CA ALA A 118 26.19 1.81 -18.30
C ALA A 118 25.98 2.92 -19.36
N ASP A 119 25.11 3.89 -19.09
CA ASP A 119 24.87 5.03 -19.99
C ASP A 119 26.13 5.89 -20.17
N MET A 120 26.84 6.20 -19.09
CA MET A 120 28.10 6.94 -19.14
C MET A 120 29.17 6.19 -19.93
N PHE A 121 29.29 4.87 -19.77
CA PHE A 121 30.20 4.04 -20.55
C PHE A 121 29.86 4.07 -22.04
N LEU A 122 28.59 3.82 -22.39
CA LEU A 122 28.13 3.83 -23.79
C LEU A 122 28.30 5.20 -24.45
N ARG A 123 27.95 6.29 -23.75
CA ARG A 123 28.20 7.66 -24.23
C ARG A 123 29.68 7.95 -24.36
N GLY A 124 30.50 7.49 -23.41
CA GLY A 124 31.95 7.60 -23.46
C GLY A 124 32.54 6.98 -24.74
N LEU A 125 32.02 5.85 -25.19
CA LEU A 125 32.42 5.25 -26.48
C LEU A 125 32.02 6.12 -27.69
N TRP A 126 30.89 6.81 -27.61
CA TRP A 126 30.41 7.70 -28.68
C TRP A 126 31.22 9.00 -28.76
N TYR A 127 31.52 9.62 -27.61
CA TYR A 127 32.28 10.88 -27.53
C TYR A 127 33.80 10.70 -27.63
N SER A 128 34.36 9.54 -27.25
CA SER A 128 35.80 9.25 -27.38
C SER A 128 36.25 8.91 -28.81
N GLY A 129 35.33 8.88 -29.78
CA GLY A 129 35.66 8.69 -31.19
C GLY A 129 35.72 7.24 -31.64
N ALA A 130 34.70 6.45 -31.31
CA ALA A 130 34.38 5.23 -32.08
C ALA A 130 33.96 5.53 -33.55
N GLY A 131 33.98 6.80 -33.97
CA GLY A 131 34.10 7.21 -35.36
C GLY A 131 35.55 7.57 -35.71
N VAL A 132 36.27 6.64 -36.33
CA VAL A 132 37.41 6.94 -37.24
C VAL A 132 38.56 7.78 -36.64
N ARG A 133 39.37 7.21 -35.75
CA ARG A 133 40.82 7.48 -35.76
C ARG A 133 41.59 6.18 -35.98
N ARG A 134 41.70 5.81 -37.27
CA ARG A 134 42.69 4.86 -37.76
C ARG A 134 44.09 5.40 -37.42
N ARG A 135 44.63 5.11 -36.23
CA ARG A 135 46.08 5.04 -36.07
C ARG A 135 46.50 3.60 -36.32
N ARG A 136 46.89 3.37 -37.58
CA ARG A 136 47.65 2.19 -38.02
C ARG A 136 48.92 2.11 -37.17
N SER A 137 49.10 1.04 -36.40
CA SER A 137 50.40 0.35 -36.30
C SER A 137 50.26 -0.97 -35.54
N SER A 138 50.99 -1.98 -36.03
CA SER A 138 51.29 -3.31 -35.47
C SER A 138 50.13 -4.31 -35.30
N ARG A 139 50.02 -5.16 -36.33
CA ARG A 139 49.46 -6.53 -36.29
C ARG A 139 50.17 -7.33 -35.19
N ASP A 140 49.39 -7.83 -34.22
CA ASP A 140 49.52 -9.15 -33.57
C ASP A 140 48.87 -9.22 -32.17
N GLN A 141 48.28 -8.12 -31.68
CA GLN A 141 47.58 -8.10 -30.38
C GLN A 141 46.17 -7.48 -30.42
N GLY A 142 45.49 -7.53 -31.58
CA GLY A 142 44.19 -6.86 -31.79
C GLY A 142 42.93 -7.71 -31.54
N GLY A 143 43.04 -9.04 -31.57
CA GLY A 143 41.88 -9.93 -31.46
C GLY A 143 41.24 -9.92 -30.07
N ALA A 144 42.07 -10.04 -29.03
CA ALA A 144 41.60 -10.03 -27.64
C ALA A 144 40.96 -8.68 -27.27
N GLN A 145 41.54 -7.56 -27.69
CA GLN A 145 41.01 -6.22 -27.39
C GLN A 145 39.64 -5.97 -28.04
N ALA A 146 39.42 -6.45 -29.26
CA ALA A 146 38.11 -6.38 -29.91
C ALA A 146 37.05 -7.24 -29.19
N ILE A 147 37.42 -8.44 -28.74
CA ILE A 147 36.53 -9.32 -27.97
C ILE A 147 36.16 -8.67 -26.62
N PHE A 148 37.12 -8.11 -25.89
CA PHE A 148 36.85 -7.40 -24.63
C PHE A 148 35.95 -6.17 -24.83
N ALA A 149 36.10 -5.42 -25.92
CA ALA A 149 35.23 -4.30 -26.23
C ALA A 149 33.78 -4.75 -26.50
N ILE A 150 33.59 -5.84 -27.26
CA ILE A 150 32.26 -6.42 -27.52
C ILE A 150 31.62 -6.90 -26.22
N LEU A 151 32.38 -7.61 -25.37
CA LEU A 151 31.89 -8.07 -24.07
C LEU A 151 31.52 -6.91 -23.14
N ALA A 152 32.30 -5.83 -23.13
CA ALA A 152 32.02 -4.65 -22.32
C ALA A 152 30.75 -3.92 -22.78
N ILE A 153 30.54 -3.79 -24.09
CA ILE A 153 29.29 -3.22 -24.65
C ILE A 153 28.10 -4.10 -24.30
N LEU A 154 28.24 -5.43 -24.47
CA LEU A 154 27.19 -6.37 -24.11
C LEU A 154 26.84 -6.29 -22.63
N ALA A 155 27.85 -6.23 -21.75
CA ALA A 155 27.66 -6.07 -20.31
C ALA A 155 26.99 -4.73 -19.96
N ALA A 156 27.36 -3.62 -20.62
CA ALA A 156 26.74 -2.32 -20.40
C ALA A 156 25.25 -2.31 -20.79
N ILE A 157 24.85 -3.06 -21.83
CA ILE A 157 23.45 -3.20 -22.23
C ILE A 157 22.69 -4.14 -21.28
N LEU A 158 23.28 -5.28 -20.91
CA LEU A 158 22.61 -6.31 -20.11
C LEU A 158 22.53 -5.96 -18.62
N ALA A 159 23.53 -5.28 -18.06
CA ALA A 159 23.60 -5.03 -16.62
C ALA A 159 22.39 -4.23 -16.08
N PRO A 160 21.91 -3.14 -16.72
CA PRO A 160 20.70 -2.44 -16.27
C PRO A 160 19.44 -3.30 -16.34
N ILE A 161 19.33 -4.18 -17.34
CA ILE A 161 18.20 -5.10 -17.50
C ILE A 161 18.19 -6.10 -16.35
N VAL A 162 19.33 -6.75 -16.09
CA VAL A 162 19.48 -7.71 -14.99
C VAL A 162 19.23 -7.04 -13.64
N ALA A 163 19.80 -5.85 -13.40
CA ALA A 163 19.59 -5.09 -12.16
C ALA A 163 18.10 -4.78 -11.94
N ARG A 164 17.38 -4.37 -12.99
CA ARG A 164 15.94 -4.13 -12.92
C ARG A 164 15.14 -5.39 -12.62
N LEU A 165 15.49 -6.52 -13.24
CA LEU A 165 14.84 -7.81 -12.97
C LEU A 165 15.05 -8.26 -11.52
N LEU A 166 16.28 -8.10 -10.99
CA LEU A 166 16.58 -8.39 -9.59
C LEU A 166 15.80 -7.48 -8.63
N TYR A 167 15.68 -6.19 -8.95
CA TYR A 167 14.87 -5.26 -8.17
C TYR A 167 13.40 -5.68 -8.11
N LEU A 168 12.81 -6.03 -9.26
CA LEU A 168 11.42 -6.49 -9.32
C LEU A 168 11.23 -7.82 -8.57
N ALA A 169 12.19 -8.75 -8.66
CA ALA A 169 12.16 -10.00 -7.91
C ALA A 169 12.25 -9.76 -6.40
N CYS A 170 13.10 -8.83 -5.96
CA CYS A 170 13.20 -8.42 -4.56
C CYS A 170 11.89 -7.79 -4.08
N SER A 171 11.31 -6.88 -4.86
CA SER A 171 10.01 -6.24 -4.60
C SER A 171 8.94 -7.29 -4.33
N ARG A 172 8.75 -8.25 -5.24
CA ARG A 172 7.75 -9.32 -5.10
C ARG A 172 7.99 -10.19 -3.87
N ARG A 173 9.24 -10.54 -3.56
CA ARG A 173 9.56 -11.28 -2.32
C ARG A 173 9.20 -10.51 -1.06
N ARG A 174 9.35 -9.17 -1.06
CA ARG A 174 8.94 -8.33 0.07
C ARG A 174 7.43 -8.34 0.30
N GLU A 175 6.64 -8.31 -0.78
CA GLU A 175 5.18 -8.42 -0.71
C GLU A 175 4.70 -9.74 -0.09
N TYR A 176 5.26 -10.89 -0.51
CA TYR A 176 4.91 -12.18 0.09
C TYR A 176 5.33 -12.27 1.57
N LEU A 177 6.46 -11.66 1.95
CA LEU A 177 6.87 -11.58 3.37
C LEU A 177 5.95 -10.66 4.19
N ALA A 178 5.43 -9.61 3.57
CA ALA A 178 4.43 -8.74 4.18
C ALA A 178 3.10 -9.48 4.36
N ASP A 179 2.65 -10.29 3.39
CA ASP A 179 1.48 -11.17 3.53
C ASP A 179 1.65 -12.18 4.67
N ALA A 180 2.81 -12.83 4.74
CA ALA A 180 3.15 -13.76 5.81
C ALA A 180 3.12 -13.07 7.18
N SER A 181 3.68 -11.87 7.26
CA SER A 181 3.67 -11.05 8.47
C SER A 181 2.24 -10.66 8.86
N ALA A 182 1.43 -10.23 7.90
CA ALA A 182 0.06 -9.81 8.13
C ALA A 182 -0.77 -10.97 8.68
N ALA A 183 -0.66 -12.16 8.09
CA ALA A 183 -1.30 -13.37 8.57
C ALA A 183 -0.87 -13.71 10.01
N ALA A 184 0.43 -13.61 10.31
CA ALA A 184 0.97 -13.87 11.65
C ALA A 184 0.52 -12.86 12.70
N LEU A 185 0.45 -11.57 12.33
CA LEU A 185 0.05 -10.48 13.20
C LEU A 185 -1.46 -10.52 13.51
N THR A 186 -2.30 -10.72 12.49
CA THR A 186 -3.76 -10.83 12.69
C THR A 186 -4.17 -12.18 13.26
N ARG A 187 -3.32 -13.20 13.09
CA ARG A 187 -3.65 -14.62 13.26
C ARG A 187 -4.87 -15.04 12.41
N TYR A 188 -5.14 -14.35 11.30
CA TYR A 188 -6.33 -14.56 10.49
C TYR A 188 -6.04 -14.29 9.00
N PRO A 189 -5.48 -15.29 8.27
CA PRO A 189 -5.10 -15.15 6.86
C PRO A 189 -6.26 -14.75 5.94
N GLU A 190 -7.48 -15.24 6.22
CA GLU A 190 -8.67 -14.94 5.40
C GLU A 190 -9.03 -13.44 5.42
N GLY A 191 -8.68 -12.70 6.48
CA GLY A 191 -8.91 -11.25 6.53
C GLY A 191 -8.19 -10.52 5.40
N LEU A 192 -6.89 -10.81 5.22
CA LEU A 192 -6.12 -10.21 4.12
C LEU A 192 -6.53 -10.80 2.76
N ALA A 193 -6.79 -12.10 2.66
CA ALA A 193 -7.22 -12.73 1.41
C ALA A 193 -8.53 -12.13 0.89
N SER A 194 -9.52 -11.95 1.76
CA SER A 194 -10.82 -11.34 1.43
C SER A 194 -10.65 -9.85 1.06
N ALA A 195 -9.77 -9.13 1.76
CA ALA A 195 -9.45 -7.74 1.41
C ALA A 195 -8.84 -7.65 0.00
N LEU A 196 -7.84 -8.47 -0.32
CA LEU A 196 -7.20 -8.51 -1.64
C LEU A 196 -8.20 -8.88 -2.75
N GLU A 197 -9.12 -9.81 -2.48
CA GLU A 197 -10.19 -10.17 -3.41
C GLU A 197 -11.11 -8.98 -3.71
N LYS A 198 -11.50 -8.21 -2.68
CA LYS A 198 -12.29 -6.98 -2.87
C LYS A 198 -11.51 -5.90 -3.60
N ILE A 199 -10.27 -5.63 -3.21
CA ILE A 199 -9.42 -4.60 -3.82
C ILE A 199 -9.13 -4.91 -5.29
N SER A 200 -8.81 -6.17 -5.61
CA SER A 200 -8.62 -6.60 -7.01
C SER A 200 -9.90 -6.48 -7.85
N GLY A 201 -11.08 -6.67 -7.25
CA GLY A 201 -12.37 -6.47 -7.90
C GLY A 201 -12.77 -5.00 -8.10
N ASP A 202 -12.11 -4.02 -7.46
CA ASP A 202 -12.48 -2.61 -7.61
C ASP A 202 -12.19 -2.11 -9.02
N ARG A 203 -13.12 -1.35 -9.61
CA ARG A 203 -12.95 -0.76 -10.94
C ARG A 203 -12.71 0.74 -10.92
N GLU A 204 -12.82 1.35 -9.75
CA GLU A 204 -12.56 2.77 -9.53
C GLU A 204 -11.07 3.07 -9.80
N VAL A 205 -10.81 4.14 -10.54
CA VAL A 205 -9.44 4.63 -10.76
C VAL A 205 -9.08 5.53 -9.59
N LEU A 206 -7.89 5.34 -9.01
CA LEU A 206 -7.41 6.18 -7.93
C LEU A 206 -7.15 7.60 -8.46
N GLU A 207 -8.01 8.56 -8.12
CA GLU A 207 -7.89 9.95 -8.57
C GLU A 207 -6.63 10.62 -7.97
N ALA A 208 -6.23 10.16 -6.77
CA ALA A 208 -5.00 10.59 -6.11
C ALA A 208 -3.71 9.94 -6.67
N ALA A 209 -3.79 9.02 -7.63
CA ALA A 209 -2.61 8.31 -8.14
C ALA A 209 -1.88 9.13 -9.22
N ASN A 210 -0.64 9.51 -8.92
CA ASN A 210 0.32 9.97 -9.91
C ASN A 210 1.29 8.83 -10.23
N ARG A 211 1.88 8.78 -11.45
CA ARG A 211 2.89 7.75 -11.81
C ARG A 211 4.05 7.67 -10.81
N ALA A 212 4.37 8.80 -10.17
CA ALA A 212 5.41 8.88 -9.16
C ALA A 212 5.06 8.13 -7.84
N THR A 213 3.78 7.98 -7.49
CA THR A 213 3.33 7.33 -6.24
C THR A 213 2.81 5.91 -6.46
N ALA A 214 2.73 5.44 -7.71
CA ALA A 214 2.17 4.15 -8.10
C ALA A 214 2.73 2.92 -7.33
N HIS A 215 3.99 3.00 -6.90
CA HIS A 215 4.71 1.94 -6.18
C HIS A 215 4.40 1.86 -4.69
N LEU A 216 3.65 2.81 -4.13
CA LEU A 216 3.30 2.85 -2.71
C LEU A 216 1.99 2.11 -2.41
N TYR A 217 1.27 1.67 -3.43
CA TYR A 217 -0.11 1.22 -3.30
C TYR A 217 -0.21 -0.30 -3.23
N ILE A 218 -1.14 -0.82 -2.39
CA ILE A 218 -1.34 -2.27 -2.15
C ILE A 218 -1.63 -3.05 -3.44
N VAL A 219 -2.36 -2.42 -4.36
CA VAL A 219 -2.64 -2.91 -5.71
C VAL A 219 -2.31 -1.78 -6.69
N HIS A 220 -1.66 -2.13 -7.79
CA HIS A 220 -1.23 -1.15 -8.79
C HIS A 220 -2.45 -0.38 -9.34
N PRO A 221 -2.51 0.96 -9.18
CA PRO A 221 -3.72 1.74 -9.45
C PRO A 221 -3.94 2.03 -10.95
N VAL A 222 -2.93 1.80 -11.79
CA VAL A 222 -2.96 2.16 -13.22
C VAL A 222 -3.21 0.92 -14.07
N ARG A 223 -4.49 0.56 -14.25
CA ARG A 223 -4.87 -0.56 -15.14
C ARG A 223 -4.86 -0.22 -16.63
N SER A 224 -4.86 1.07 -16.99
CA SER A 224 -5.09 1.51 -18.38
C SER A 224 -3.88 1.44 -19.33
N PHE A 225 -2.74 0.86 -18.93
CA PHE A 225 -1.63 0.62 -19.87
C PHE A 225 -0.86 -0.71 -19.66
N GLU A 226 -1.25 -1.51 -18.66
CA GLU A 226 -0.45 -2.67 -18.21
C GLU A 226 -1.10 -4.05 -18.37
N GLU A 227 -2.30 -4.16 -18.96
CA GLU A 227 -2.76 -5.46 -19.49
C GLU A 227 -1.79 -6.01 -20.57
N ARG A 228 -0.83 -5.20 -21.06
CA ARG A 228 0.21 -5.58 -22.04
C ARG A 228 1.64 -5.62 -21.49
N ALA A 229 1.86 -5.32 -20.20
CA ALA A 229 3.19 -5.46 -19.59
C ALA A 229 3.27 -6.84 -18.91
N SER A 230 4.11 -7.73 -19.45
CA SER A 230 4.25 -9.12 -18.96
C SER A 230 4.41 -9.17 -17.43
N ALA A 231 3.94 -10.25 -16.78
CA ALA A 231 4.14 -10.53 -15.35
C ALA A 231 5.59 -10.33 -14.83
N LEU A 232 6.57 -10.28 -15.72
CA LEU A 232 7.97 -9.97 -15.43
C LEU A 232 8.23 -8.49 -15.05
N MET A 233 7.34 -7.55 -15.40
CA MET A 233 7.52 -6.09 -15.19
C MET A 233 6.66 -5.50 -14.05
N SER A 234 5.80 -6.28 -13.40
CA SER A 234 4.96 -5.84 -12.27
C SER A 234 5.77 -5.70 -10.97
N THR A 235 5.54 -4.63 -10.22
CA THR A 235 6.16 -4.37 -8.89
C THR A 235 5.55 -5.22 -7.79
N HIS A 236 4.33 -5.69 -7.97
CA HIS A 236 3.61 -6.60 -7.07
C HIS A 236 3.45 -7.99 -7.72
N PRO A 237 3.41 -9.07 -6.92
CA PRO A 237 3.07 -10.38 -7.43
C PRO A 237 1.58 -10.47 -7.81
N PRO A 238 1.19 -11.46 -8.64
CA PRO A 238 -0.21 -11.68 -9.01
C PRO A 238 -1.09 -11.81 -7.76
N VAL A 239 -2.20 -11.06 -7.73
CA VAL A 239 -3.07 -10.99 -6.54
C VAL A 239 -3.76 -12.34 -6.31
N GLU A 240 -4.13 -13.03 -7.37
CA GLU A 240 -4.76 -14.35 -7.35
C GLU A 240 -3.86 -15.38 -6.65
N GLU A 241 -2.55 -15.29 -6.87
CA GLU A 241 -1.57 -16.16 -6.24
C GLU A 241 -1.43 -15.84 -4.74
N ARG A 242 -1.35 -14.55 -4.37
CA ARG A 242 -1.33 -14.14 -2.96
C ARG A 242 -2.56 -14.65 -2.21
N ILE A 243 -3.75 -14.49 -2.79
CA ILE A 243 -5.02 -14.99 -2.24
C ILE A 243 -4.97 -16.51 -2.09
N ALA A 244 -4.52 -17.23 -3.12
CA ALA A 244 -4.44 -18.69 -3.08
C ALA A 244 -3.47 -19.19 -1.99
N ILE A 245 -2.32 -18.53 -1.82
CA ILE A 245 -1.35 -18.86 -0.78
C ILE A 245 -1.98 -18.65 0.61
N LEU A 246 -2.55 -17.46 0.87
CA LEU A 246 -3.19 -17.14 2.15
C LEU A 246 -4.32 -18.11 2.51
N ARG A 247 -5.17 -18.46 1.54
CA ARG A 247 -6.27 -19.43 1.72
C ARG A 247 -5.79 -20.88 1.86
N SER A 248 -4.55 -21.17 1.46
CA SER A 248 -3.94 -22.49 1.63
C SER A 248 -3.17 -22.65 2.94
N MET A 249 -3.01 -21.57 3.71
CA MET A 249 -2.62 -21.64 5.12
C MET A 249 -3.77 -22.33 5.86
N GLY A 250 -3.53 -23.51 6.42
CA GLY A 250 -4.56 -24.32 7.08
C GLY A 250 -5.07 -23.69 8.39
N HIS A 251 -5.07 -24.45 9.48
CA HIS A 251 -5.55 -23.97 10.79
C HIS A 251 -4.53 -23.15 11.59
N SER A 252 -3.40 -22.79 10.98
CA SER A 252 -2.30 -22.07 11.60
C SER A 252 -1.92 -20.84 10.77
N ALA A 253 -1.63 -19.74 11.46
CA ALA A 253 -1.36 -18.43 10.87
C ALA A 253 0.12 -18.03 10.98
N GLY A 254 1.02 -18.97 11.27
CA GLY A 254 2.43 -18.69 11.48
C GLY A 254 3.19 -18.42 10.18
N MET A 255 4.35 -17.79 10.32
CA MET A 255 5.27 -17.54 9.20
C MET A 255 5.71 -18.84 8.50
N ALA A 256 5.94 -19.90 9.28
CA ALA A 256 6.30 -21.22 8.75
C ALA A 256 5.17 -21.83 7.91
N ASP A 257 3.92 -21.60 8.33
CA ASP A 257 2.74 -22.06 7.60
C ASP A 257 2.59 -21.33 6.26
N TYR A 258 2.83 -20.02 6.25
CA TYR A 258 2.86 -19.24 5.01
C TYR A 258 3.97 -19.73 4.09
N GLN A 259 5.17 -20.00 4.59
CA GLN A 259 6.26 -20.53 3.77
C GLN A 259 5.91 -21.90 3.17
N ALA A 260 5.31 -22.79 3.96
CA ALA A 260 4.86 -24.09 3.47
C ALA A 260 3.76 -23.97 2.40
N ALA A 261 2.84 -23.02 2.57
CA ALA A 261 1.84 -22.67 1.57
C ALA A 261 2.49 -22.13 0.28
N TRP A 262 3.36 -21.14 0.39
CA TRP A 262 4.09 -20.51 -0.72
C TRP A 262 4.92 -21.52 -1.53
N GLN A 263 5.56 -22.48 -0.86
CA GLN A 263 6.36 -23.54 -1.48
C GLN A 263 5.58 -24.41 -2.46
N LYS A 264 4.28 -24.60 -2.24
CA LYS A 264 3.40 -25.36 -3.14
C LYS A 264 3.27 -24.67 -4.51
N PHE A 265 3.34 -23.35 -4.54
CA PHE A 265 3.22 -22.55 -5.77
C PHE A 265 4.58 -22.31 -6.45
N HIS A 266 5.68 -22.34 -5.69
CA HIS A 266 7.03 -22.00 -6.17
C HIS A 266 8.00 -23.19 -6.22
N LYS A 267 7.51 -24.40 -6.53
CA LYS A 267 8.32 -25.61 -6.74
C LYS A 267 9.35 -25.91 -5.62
N GLY A 268 9.00 -25.61 -4.37
CA GLY A 268 9.86 -25.89 -3.21
C GLY A 268 10.99 -24.88 -2.97
N GLU A 269 11.02 -23.73 -3.66
CA GLU A 269 11.92 -22.63 -3.32
C GLU A 269 11.72 -22.16 -1.87
N LYS A 270 12.64 -21.36 -1.33
CA LYS A 270 12.46 -20.73 -0.01
C LYS A 270 12.20 -19.24 -0.19
N LEU A 271 11.07 -18.77 0.33
CA LEU A 271 10.72 -17.36 0.34
C LEU A 271 11.74 -16.53 1.14
N ALA A 272 12.12 -17.02 2.33
CA ALA A 272 13.22 -16.48 3.12
C ALA A 272 13.94 -17.58 3.91
N SER A 273 15.11 -17.23 4.47
CA SER A 273 15.88 -18.15 5.30
C SER A 273 15.19 -18.35 6.66
N ALA A 274 15.42 -19.52 7.29
CA ALA A 274 14.87 -19.82 8.62
C ALA A 274 15.22 -18.74 9.68
N ALA A 275 16.34 -18.04 9.50
CA ALA A 275 16.78 -16.93 10.35
C ALA A 275 15.91 -15.67 10.22
N VAL A 276 15.27 -15.42 9.06
CA VAL A 276 14.29 -14.34 8.92
C VAL A 276 13.04 -14.61 9.79
N PHE A 277 12.84 -15.87 10.19
CA PHE A 277 11.73 -16.32 11.02
C PHE A 277 12.14 -16.64 12.46
N SER A 278 13.40 -16.43 12.85
CA SER A 278 13.86 -16.69 14.22
C SER A 278 13.32 -15.60 15.15
N GLY A 279 12.16 -15.88 15.77
CA GLY A 279 11.45 -14.97 16.66
C GLY A 279 9.94 -14.94 16.44
N ALA A 280 9.45 -15.46 15.32
CA ALA A 280 8.02 -15.64 15.08
C ALA A 280 7.52 -16.91 15.81
N PRO A 281 6.33 -16.89 16.44
CA PRO A 281 5.77 -18.09 17.06
C PRO A 281 5.64 -19.20 16.01
N LYS A 282 6.16 -20.40 16.34
CA LYS A 282 6.24 -21.56 15.41
C LYS A 282 4.87 -22.02 14.90
N ALA A 283 3.82 -21.79 15.68
CA ALA A 283 2.43 -21.94 15.29
C ALA A 283 1.60 -20.98 16.13
N ALA A 284 0.84 -20.10 15.48
CA ALA A 284 -0.22 -19.35 16.14
C ALA A 284 -1.54 -19.96 15.67
N PRO A 285 -2.42 -20.42 16.58
CA PRO A 285 -3.72 -20.92 16.17
C PRO A 285 -4.44 -19.79 15.43
N VAL A 286 -5.08 -20.14 14.31
CA VAL A 286 -5.91 -19.17 13.58
C VAL A 286 -6.99 -18.68 14.54
N ARG A 287 -7.08 -17.35 14.68
CA ARG A 287 -8.19 -16.71 15.38
C ARG A 287 -9.47 -17.25 14.73
N PRO A 288 -10.44 -17.78 15.50
CA PRO A 288 -11.70 -18.19 14.92
C PRO A 288 -12.23 -17.04 14.06
N ALA A 289 -12.76 -17.35 12.88
CA ALA A 289 -13.45 -16.34 12.09
C ALA A 289 -14.40 -15.60 13.03
N ALA A 290 -14.45 -14.26 12.95
CA ALA A 290 -15.51 -13.54 13.61
C ALA A 290 -16.83 -14.25 13.28
N ALA A 291 -17.77 -14.28 14.23
CA ALA A 291 -18.98 -15.11 14.17
C ALA A 291 -19.80 -14.96 12.86
N THR A 292 -19.48 -13.96 12.05
CA THR A 292 -19.94 -13.77 10.67
C THR A 292 -18.82 -14.10 9.66
N PRO A 293 -18.79 -15.33 9.09
CA PRO A 293 -17.95 -15.64 7.93
C PRO A 293 -18.31 -14.74 6.73
N ARG A 294 -17.40 -14.64 5.76
CA ARG A 294 -17.51 -13.99 4.42
C ARG A 294 -18.92 -14.00 3.78
N ALA A 295 -19.73 -15.02 4.04
CA ALA A 295 -21.04 -15.25 3.44
C ALA A 295 -22.22 -14.52 4.10
N GLN A 296 -22.04 -13.80 5.22
CA GLN A 296 -23.17 -13.30 6.02
C GLN A 296 -23.06 -11.85 6.50
N GLU A 297 -22.14 -11.03 5.98
CA GLU A 297 -22.22 -9.60 6.30
C GLU A 297 -23.48 -9.03 5.64
N SER A 298 -24.42 -8.58 6.46
CA SER A 298 -25.73 -8.21 5.97
C SER A 298 -25.59 -6.96 5.08
N LYS A 299 -26.51 -6.81 4.11
CA LYS A 299 -26.59 -5.58 3.31
C LYS A 299 -26.68 -4.35 4.21
N GLU A 300 -27.33 -4.47 5.37
CA GLU A 300 -27.49 -3.41 6.36
C GLU A 300 -26.16 -3.03 7.01
N GLU A 301 -25.33 -3.99 7.41
CA GLU A 301 -24.00 -3.73 8.00
C GLU A 301 -23.07 -3.02 7.01
N ARG A 302 -23.09 -3.47 5.75
CA ARG A 302 -22.33 -2.81 4.67
C ARG A 302 -22.78 -1.38 4.44
N LEU A 303 -24.09 -1.14 4.39
CA LEU A 303 -24.65 0.20 4.22
C LEU A 303 -24.35 1.09 5.43
N ARG A 304 -24.47 0.57 6.64
CA ARG A 304 -24.16 1.27 7.88
C ARG A 304 -22.71 1.73 7.89
N ARG A 305 -21.77 0.84 7.59
CA ARG A 305 -20.34 1.18 7.51
C ARG A 305 -20.07 2.24 6.43
N ALA A 306 -20.67 2.08 5.24
CA ALA A 306 -20.54 3.07 4.18
C ALA A 306 -21.04 4.46 4.64
N HIS A 307 -22.16 4.51 5.35
CA HIS A 307 -22.67 5.74 5.95
C HIS A 307 -21.76 6.32 7.04
N GLU A 308 -21.25 5.48 7.95
CA GLU A 308 -20.31 5.90 9.01
C GLU A 308 -19.03 6.52 8.41
N ALA A 309 -18.44 5.86 7.39
CA ALA A 309 -17.30 6.39 6.67
C ALA A 309 -17.63 7.72 5.98
N MET A 310 -18.73 7.80 5.21
CA MET A 310 -19.14 9.05 4.55
C MET A 310 -19.41 10.18 5.52
N ASP A 311 -19.97 9.88 6.69
CA ASP A 311 -20.29 10.87 7.72
C ASP A 311 -19.03 11.40 8.39
N MET A 312 -18.02 10.57 8.60
CA MET A 312 -16.69 11.03 9.01
C MET A 312 -16.13 12.05 7.99
N PHE A 313 -16.10 11.72 6.69
CA PHE A 313 -15.56 12.64 5.68
C PHE A 313 -16.35 13.95 5.62
N ARG A 314 -17.68 13.90 5.79
CA ARG A 314 -18.53 15.09 5.87
C ARG A 314 -18.20 15.95 7.10
N ARG A 315 -18.00 15.36 8.28
CA ARG A 315 -17.59 16.10 9.49
C ARG A 315 -16.26 16.82 9.25
N LEU A 316 -15.29 16.12 8.66
CA LEU A 316 -13.98 16.69 8.31
C LEU A 316 -14.06 17.73 7.18
N GLY A 317 -15.10 17.67 6.35
CA GLY A 317 -15.46 18.68 5.36
C GLY A 317 -16.26 19.86 5.92
N GLY A 318 -16.50 19.93 7.24
CA GLY A 318 -17.22 21.03 7.87
C GLY A 318 -18.73 20.98 7.71
N PHE A 319 -19.31 19.80 7.43
CA PHE A 319 -20.76 19.63 7.42
C PHE A 319 -21.33 19.74 8.83
N LEU A 320 -22.49 20.36 8.93
CA LEU A 320 -23.28 20.44 10.15
C LEU A 320 -24.25 19.25 10.21
N PHE A 321 -24.29 18.57 11.35
CA PHE A 321 -25.17 17.44 11.60
C PHE A 321 -26.26 17.85 12.58
N ILE A 322 -27.52 17.71 12.19
CA ILE A 322 -28.68 18.06 13.02
C ILE A 322 -29.54 16.82 13.19
N THR A 323 -29.79 16.43 14.44
CA THR A 323 -30.73 15.34 14.76
C THR A 323 -32.11 15.94 15.00
N CYS A 324 -33.06 15.62 14.14
CA CYS A 324 -34.46 16.02 14.31
C CYS A 324 -35.13 15.15 15.39
N GLY A 325 -36.09 15.70 16.13
CA GLY A 325 -36.87 14.96 17.14
C GLY A 325 -37.62 13.74 16.59
N CYS A 326 -37.88 13.68 15.28
CA CYS A 326 -38.43 12.49 14.61
C CYS A 326 -37.40 11.38 14.31
N GLY A 327 -36.13 11.55 14.74
CA GLY A 327 -35.03 10.61 14.53
C GLY A 327 -34.31 10.73 13.18
N ALA A 328 -34.68 11.68 12.31
CA ALA A 328 -33.96 11.93 11.06
C ALA A 328 -32.65 12.71 11.32
N SER A 329 -31.55 12.30 10.69
CA SER A 329 -30.28 13.03 10.73
C SER A 329 -30.09 13.86 9.45
N LEU A 330 -30.13 15.17 9.61
CA LEU A 330 -29.91 16.17 8.57
C LEU A 330 -28.41 16.50 8.46
N LYS A 331 -27.89 16.54 7.23
CA LYS A 331 -26.47 16.77 6.94
C LYS A 331 -26.36 17.99 6.05
N ILE A 332 -25.93 19.12 6.60
CA ILE A 332 -25.96 20.42 5.94
C ILE A 332 -24.54 20.81 5.50
N PRO A 333 -24.29 21.07 4.21
CA PRO A 333 -22.96 21.47 3.74
C PRO A 333 -22.59 22.88 4.25
N PRO A 334 -21.28 23.17 4.40
CA PRO A 334 -20.83 24.47 4.91
C PRO A 334 -21.25 25.67 4.05
N GLY A 335 -21.50 25.46 2.76
CA GLY A 335 -21.96 26.49 1.81
C GLY A 335 -23.48 26.65 1.70
N PHE A 336 -24.28 26.06 2.59
CA PHE A 336 -25.74 26.16 2.51
C PHE A 336 -26.22 27.59 2.85
N SER A 337 -26.99 28.20 1.94
CA SER A 337 -27.29 29.64 1.95
C SER A 337 -28.52 30.05 2.76
N ARG A 338 -29.45 29.13 3.03
CA ARG A 338 -30.69 29.46 3.76
C ARG A 338 -30.45 29.37 5.27
N PRO A 339 -31.07 30.24 6.09
CA PRO A 339 -30.90 30.23 7.55
C PRO A 339 -31.58 29.02 8.22
N GLN A 340 -32.53 28.39 7.54
CA GLN A 340 -33.35 27.31 8.06
C GLN A 340 -33.46 26.16 7.06
N VAL A 341 -33.57 24.94 7.58
CA VAL A 341 -33.84 23.71 6.81
C VAL A 341 -35.00 22.95 7.42
N ASN A 342 -35.89 22.43 6.58
CA ASN A 342 -37.01 21.59 7.04
C ASN A 342 -36.62 20.12 7.00
N CYS A 343 -37.04 19.37 8.02
CA CYS A 343 -36.85 17.93 8.05
C CYS A 343 -37.64 17.25 6.93
N PRO A 344 -37.02 16.44 6.05
CA PRO A 344 -37.72 15.76 4.96
C PRO A 344 -38.69 14.68 5.45
N ARG A 345 -38.57 14.23 6.71
CA ARG A 345 -39.42 13.19 7.29
C ARG A 345 -40.68 13.74 7.95
N CYS A 346 -40.57 14.83 8.72
CA CYS A 346 -41.68 15.36 9.51
C CYS A 346 -42.01 16.84 9.25
N GLY A 347 -41.28 17.51 8.35
CA GLY A 347 -41.48 18.91 8.00
C GLY A 347 -41.01 19.92 9.05
N ALA A 348 -40.52 19.48 10.21
CA ALA A 348 -40.09 20.37 11.30
C ALA A 348 -38.95 21.31 10.85
N PRO A 349 -39.04 22.62 11.11
CA PRO A 349 -38.00 23.57 10.76
C PRO A 349 -36.82 23.51 11.76
N HIS A 350 -35.59 23.67 11.27
CA HIS A 350 -34.37 23.72 12.07
C HIS A 350 -33.53 24.95 11.70
N ASP A 351 -33.24 25.80 12.70
CA ASP A 351 -32.37 26.98 12.55
C ASP A 351 -30.90 26.55 12.56
N LEU A 352 -30.14 26.99 11.55
CA LEU A 352 -28.73 26.65 11.41
C LEU A 352 -27.81 27.45 12.33
N ALA A 353 -28.21 28.64 12.79
CA ALA A 353 -27.43 29.43 13.73
C ALA A 353 -27.40 28.77 15.12
N GLU A 354 -28.56 28.29 15.59
CA GLU A 354 -28.68 27.54 16.85
C GLU A 354 -27.93 26.20 16.80
N ALA A 355 -28.03 25.49 15.66
CA ALA A 355 -27.35 24.23 15.45
C ALA A 355 -25.81 24.37 15.41
N LYS A 356 -25.28 25.50 14.92
CA LYS A 356 -23.83 25.79 14.98
C LYS A 356 -23.34 26.09 16.39
N GLN A 357 -24.17 26.70 17.24
CA GLN A 357 -23.82 27.05 18.62
C GLN A 357 -23.89 25.85 19.58
N SER A 358 -24.79 24.91 19.32
CA SER A 358 -24.95 23.70 20.15
C SER A 358 -23.81 22.70 20.00
N GLY A 359 -22.96 22.84 18.98
CA GLY A 359 -21.84 21.93 18.72
C GLY A 359 -22.29 20.47 18.55
N PRO A 360 -21.40 19.55 18.14
CA PRO A 360 -21.75 18.14 18.24
C PRO A 360 -21.85 17.79 19.74
N ALA A 361 -23.07 17.65 20.26
CA ALA A 361 -23.30 16.95 21.51
C ALA A 361 -22.94 15.48 21.30
N ILE A 362 -21.68 15.13 21.57
CA ILE A 362 -21.18 13.76 21.54
C ILE A 362 -21.52 13.15 22.90
N GLN A 363 -22.50 12.24 22.91
CA GLN A 363 -22.60 11.20 23.95
C GLN A 363 -21.68 10.04 23.59
#